data_AF-A0A3M6CV45-F1
#
_entry.id   AF-A0A3M6CV45-F1
#
_cell.length_a   1.000
_cell.length_b   1.000
_cell.length_c   1.000
_cell.angle_alpha   90.00
_cell.angle_beta   90.00
_cell.angle_gamma   90.00
#
_symmetry.space_group_name_H-M   'P 1'
#
loop_
_entity.id
_entity.type
_entity.pdbx_description
1 polymer ?
#
loop_
_entity_poly.entity_id
_entity_poly.type
_entity_poly.pdbx_seq_one_letter_code
_entity_poly.pdbx_strand_id
1 'polypeptide(L)'
;GDETYVSGDAGYTGAAKRPEHAERDVIWSIAARPSSYKQHGEGSVLYRVKRKIEYAKAQLRAKVEHPFQVIKVRFNHRKVR
;
A
#
# COMPACT_ATOMS: atom_id res chain seq x y z
N GLY A 1 -1.17 15.28 12.80
CA GLY A 1 -2.05 14.15 12.50
C GLY A 1 -1.57 13.04 13.38
N ASP A 2 -2.46 12.49 14.20
CA ASP A 2 -2.13 11.56 15.29
C ASP A 2 -2.29 10.09 14.86
N GLU A 3 -2.10 9.85 13.56
CA GLU A 3 -2.28 8.54 12.95
C GLU A 3 -1.12 7.64 13.34
N THR A 4 -1.41 6.53 14.01
CA THR A 4 -0.42 5.54 14.46
C THR A 4 -0.09 4.49 13.39
N TYR A 5 -0.88 4.43 12.32
CA TYR A 5 -0.75 3.45 11.24
C TYR A 5 -1.00 4.09 9.89
N VAL A 6 -0.05 3.93 8.96
CA VAL A 6 -0.14 4.46 7.60
C VAL A 6 0.03 3.33 6.59
N SER A 7 -0.96 3.18 5.70
CA SER A 7 -0.90 2.26 4.57
C SER A 7 -0.61 2.99 3.28
N GLY A 8 0.28 2.44 2.45
CA GLY A 8 0.66 3.05 1.18
C GLY A 8 0.95 2.02 0.09
N ASP A 9 0.88 2.44 -1.17
CA ASP A 9 1.28 1.60 -2.29
C ASP A 9 2.80 1.52 -2.44
N ALA A 10 3.28 0.67 -3.34
CA ALA A 10 4.71 0.40 -3.53
C ALA A 10 5.53 1.63 -3.98
N GLY A 11 4.89 2.73 -4.43
CA GLY A 11 5.51 4.02 -4.71
C GLY A 11 6.01 4.75 -3.46
N TYR A 12 5.46 4.45 -2.29
CA TYR A 12 5.88 4.99 -0.99
C TYR A 12 6.93 4.13 -0.29
N THR A 13 7.57 3.21 -1.01
CA THR A 13 8.70 2.44 -0.46
C THR A 13 9.78 3.42 0.01
N GLY A 14 10.13 3.35 1.30
CA GLY A 14 11.11 4.26 1.91
C GLY A 14 10.54 5.56 2.47
N ALA A 15 9.21 5.78 2.43
CA ALA A 15 8.57 6.91 3.10
C ALA A 15 8.95 7.01 4.58
N ALA A 16 8.98 5.87 5.28
CA ALA A 16 9.42 5.78 6.67
C ALA A 16 10.85 6.34 6.95
N LYS A 17 11.71 6.44 5.93
CA LYS A 17 13.11 6.89 6.07
C LYS A 17 13.29 8.38 5.80
N ARG A 18 12.22 9.11 5.44
CA ARG A 18 12.32 10.52 5.09
C ARG A 18 12.50 11.37 6.36
N PRO A 19 13.26 12.48 6.29
CA PRO A 19 13.51 13.33 7.46
C PRO A 19 12.21 13.93 8.02
N GLU A 20 11.23 14.19 7.17
CA GLU A 20 9.87 14.65 7.54
C GLU A 20 9.08 13.68 8.45
N HIS A 21 9.55 12.43 8.59
CA HIS A 21 8.92 11.37 9.37
C HIS A 21 9.83 10.81 10.47
N ALA A 22 11.02 11.39 10.68
CA ALA A 22 11.99 10.91 11.66
C ALA A 22 11.51 11.00 13.12
N GLU A 23 10.66 11.99 13.42
CA GLU A 23 10.12 12.24 14.77
C GLU A 23 8.74 11.60 14.99
N ARG A 24 8.22 10.86 14.00
CA ARG A 24 6.88 10.26 14.07
C ARG A 24 6.96 8.77 14.35
N ASP A 25 6.39 8.35 15.48
CA ASP A 25 6.22 6.92 15.80
C ASP A 25 4.97 6.36 15.09
N VAL A 26 5.18 5.88 13.86
CA VAL A 26 4.09 5.41 12.98
C VAL A 26 4.46 4.06 12.36
N ILE A 27 3.51 3.14 12.37
CA ILE A 27 3.64 1.86 11.69
C ILE A 27 3.34 2.06 10.20
N TRP A 28 4.37 1.87 9.37
CA TRP A 28 4.27 1.96 7.92
C TRP A 28 3.95 0.60 7.29
N SER A 29 2.74 0.44 6.77
CA SER A 29 2.33 -0.72 5.99
C SER A 29 2.34 -0.41 4.49
N ILE A 30 3.53 -0.47 3.91
CA ILE A 30 3.71 -0.26 2.48
C ILE A 30 3.51 -1.59 1.73
N ALA A 31 2.84 -1.53 0.59
CA ALA A 31 2.66 -2.69 -0.30
C ALA A 31 4.02 -3.16 -0.85
N ALA A 32 4.31 -4.45 -0.69
CA ALA A 32 5.57 -5.04 -1.15
C ALA A 32 5.49 -5.37 -2.65
N ARG A 33 6.58 -5.10 -3.38
CA ARG A 33 6.68 -5.49 -4.80
C ARG A 33 6.82 -7.01 -4.92
N PRO A 34 6.21 -7.66 -5.93
CA PRO A 34 6.36 -9.11 -6.13
C PRO A 34 7.81 -9.59 -6.21
N SER A 35 8.70 -8.81 -6.82
CA SER A 35 10.13 -9.12 -6.92
C SER A 35 10.82 -9.29 -5.56
N SER A 36 10.35 -8.59 -4.52
CA SER A 36 10.98 -8.60 -3.18
C SER A 36 10.87 -9.94 -2.45
N TYR A 37 9.87 -10.77 -2.80
CA TYR A 37 9.66 -12.05 -2.16
C TYR A 37 9.71 -13.24 -3.12
N LYS A 38 9.86 -13.00 -4.43
CA LYS A 38 10.14 -14.06 -5.42
C LYS A 38 11.38 -14.88 -5.09
N GLN A 39 12.39 -14.29 -4.42
CA GLN A 39 13.61 -14.98 -4.00
C GLN A 39 13.37 -16.18 -3.08
N HIS A 40 12.22 -16.24 -2.39
CA HIS A 40 11.90 -17.37 -1.50
C HIS A 40 11.44 -18.62 -2.27
N GLY A 41 11.20 -18.51 -3.58
CA GLY A 41 10.68 -19.58 -4.43
C GLY A 41 9.17 -19.76 -4.31
N GLU A 42 8.45 -19.98 -5.42
CA GLU A 42 6.98 -19.99 -5.44
C GLU A 42 6.35 -21.14 -4.63
N GLY A 43 7.09 -22.26 -4.49
CA GLY A 43 6.69 -23.40 -3.65
C GLY A 43 6.91 -23.19 -2.15
N SER A 44 7.63 -22.15 -1.74
CA SER A 44 7.93 -21.91 -0.33
C SER A 44 6.72 -21.41 0.45
N VAL A 45 6.61 -21.85 1.70
CA VAL A 45 5.60 -21.36 2.66
C VAL A 45 5.72 -19.84 2.83
N LEU A 46 6.94 -19.31 2.90
CA LEU A 46 7.17 -17.87 3.05
C LEU A 46 6.62 -17.07 1.87
N TYR A 47 6.79 -17.56 0.64
CA TYR A 47 6.23 -16.93 -0.56
C TYR A 47 4.70 -16.89 -0.50
N ARG A 48 4.07 -18.03 -0.17
CA ARG A 48 2.60 -18.15 -0.09
C ARG A 48 2.01 -17.24 0.98
N VAL A 49 2.63 -17.16 2.16
CA VAL A 49 2.19 -16.29 3.26
C VAL A 49 2.32 -14.82 2.86
N LYS A 50 3.49 -14.40 2.34
CA LYS A 50 3.68 -13.02 1.88
C LYS A 50 2.68 -12.63 0.81
N ARG A 51 2.43 -13.51 -0.18
CA ARG A 51 1.43 -13.27 -1.23
C ARG A 51 0.02 -13.09 -0.65
N LYS A 52 -0.39 -13.88 0.34
CA LYS A 52 -1.70 -13.73 1.01
C LYS A 52 -1.82 -12.38 1.73
N ILE A 53 -0.76 -11.96 2.41
CA ILE A 53 -0.72 -10.65 3.10
C ILE A 53 -0.88 -9.51 2.09
N GLU A 54 -0.10 -9.50 1.01
CA GLU A 54 -0.19 -8.45 -0.01
C GLU A 54 -1.53 -8.47 -0.75
N TYR A 55 -2.13 -9.65 -0.94
CA TYR A 55 -3.48 -9.76 -1.48
C TYR A 55 -4.53 -9.14 -0.55
N ALA A 56 -4.45 -9.38 0.77
CA ALA A 56 -5.35 -8.77 1.74
C ALA A 56 -5.22 -7.23 1.77
N LYS A 57 -3.99 -6.70 1.71
CA LYS A 57 -3.74 -5.26 1.57
C LYS A 57 -4.38 -4.70 0.29
N ALA A 58 -4.26 -5.40 -0.84
CA ALA A 58 -4.87 -4.99 -2.10
C ALA A 58 -6.41 -5.00 -2.05
N GLN A 59 -7.02 -5.97 -1.37
CA GLN A 59 -8.47 -5.99 -1.15
C GLN A 59 -8.95 -4.81 -0.31
N LEU A 60 -8.22 -4.47 0.77
CA LEU A 60 -8.53 -3.29 1.58
C LEU A 60 -8.47 -2.02 0.73
N ARG A 61 -7.43 -1.88 -0.09
CA ARG A 61 -7.27 -0.75 -1.02
C ARG A 61 -8.42 -0.66 -2.01
N ALA A 62 -8.85 -1.77 -2.59
CA ALA A 62 -9.97 -1.80 -3.53
C ALA A 62 -11.28 -1.27 -2.92
N LYS A 63 -11.54 -1.56 -1.63
CA LYS A 63 -12.72 -1.03 -0.93
C LYS A 63 -12.70 0.49 -0.79
N VAL A 64 -11.51 1.10 -0.65
CA VAL A 64 -11.34 2.56 -0.57
C VAL A 64 -11.31 3.18 -1.97
N GLU A 65 -10.57 2.59 -2.91
CA GLU A 65 -10.40 3.14 -4.25
C GLU A 65 -11.69 3.13 -5.07
N HIS A 66 -12.53 2.10 -4.90
CA HIS A 66 -13.78 1.98 -5.65
C HIS A 66 -14.72 3.20 -5.46
N PRO A 67 -15.11 3.61 -4.24
CA PRO A 67 -15.93 4.80 -4.05
C PRO A 67 -15.22 6.08 -4.50
N PHE A 68 -13.90 6.20 -4.27
CA PHE A 68 -13.14 7.36 -4.77
C PHE A 68 -13.17 7.46 -6.29
N GLN A 69 -13.06 6.34 -6.99
CA GLN A 69 -13.18 6.29 -8.45
C GLN A 69 -14.59 6.73 -8.88
N VAL A 70 -15.64 6.24 -8.23
CA VAL A 70 -17.02 6.64 -8.52
C VAL A 70 -17.18 8.16 -8.35
N ILE A 71 -16.70 8.71 -7.24
CA ILE A 71 -16.78 10.15 -6.93
C ILE A 71 -16.01 10.96 -7.98
N LYS A 72 -14.74 10.62 -8.22
CA LYS A 72 -13.89 11.39 -9.15
C LYS A 72 -14.40 11.34 -10.59
N VAL A 73 -14.99 10.22 -11.02
CA VAL A 73 -15.49 10.03 -12.38
C VAL A 73 -16.85 10.67 -12.57
N ARG A 74 -17.84 10.32 -11.74
CA ARG A 74 -19.24 10.75 -11.94
C ARG A 74 -19.44 12.23 -11.69
N PHE A 75 -18.69 12.81 -10.75
CA PHE A 75 -18.78 14.24 -10.41
C PHE A 75 -17.71 15.08 -11.11
N ASN A 76 -17.02 14.51 -12.11
CA ASN A 76 -16.05 15.21 -12.96
C ASN A 76 -14.89 15.89 -12.18
N HIS A 77 -14.50 15.37 -11.02
CA HIS A 77 -13.32 15.80 -10.26
C HIS A 77 -12.01 15.15 -10.72
N ARG A 78 -12.01 14.48 -11.88
CA ARG A 78 -10.76 14.05 -12.50
C ARG A 78 -9.93 15.29 -12.81
N LYS A 79 -8.62 15.24 -12.53
CA LYS A 79 -7.70 16.26 -13.07
C LYS A 79 -7.86 16.29 -14.58
N VAL A 80 -8.36 17.41 -15.09
CA VAL A 80 -8.28 17.74 -16.51
C VAL A 80 -6.80 18.01 -16.80
N ARG A 81 -6.31 17.58 -17.98
CA ARG A 81 -4.89 17.57 -18.35
C ARG A 81 -4.14 18.83 -17.96
#